data_AF-A0A0M1J4Z0-F1
#
_entry.id   AF-A0A0M1J4Z0-F1
#
_cell.length_a   1.000
_cell.length_b   1.000
_cell.length_c   1.000
_cell.angle_alpha   90.00
_cell.angle_beta   90.00
_cell.angle_gamma   90.00
#
_symmetry.space_group_name_H-M   'P 1'
#
loop_
_entity.id
_entity.type
_entity.pdbx_description
1 polymer ?
#
loop_
_entity_poly.entity_id
_entity_poly.type
_entity_poly.pdbx_seq_one_letter_code
_entity_poly.pdbx_strand_id
1 'polypeptide(L)'
;RVVALTEAGLQALVGSILGITGYVLCLPLLGQLSFNGGKVGADSILLRPIPVAGVILTLVLLALVSSAIGLRKVDVSPLGVRMRSQPRSVSWVRLAIGGAIVLLIVFSKAVLGFLGHQTGMVGVYVFIAVILAAVVELANIIGPKLLAMYFQHRLQRAKDATDLVAARQVLENPRAAWTQVASLGAVCVVGMLGGTGAAMMQTINNDPPATKSARIVGGDLQTGVILLIIFAFATVACSVGVNQASAILDRRSVEVGLDVVGMDLQTQDKVRRITVISPMRFAMVTGIIATGLLLVPATGIALITRPATVLVTVATIVAGAGMVRLGLWATRPTLRRVIDDGLARTE
;
A
#
# COMPACT_ATOMS: atom_id res chain seq x y z
N ARG A 1 6.50 -21.00 24.01
CA ARG A 1 6.98 -19.61 23.87
C ARG A 1 8.36 -19.53 23.23
N VAL A 2 9.40 -20.18 23.79
CA VAL A 2 10.77 -20.12 23.23
C VAL A 2 10.84 -20.57 21.78
N VAL A 3 10.25 -21.73 21.44
CA VAL A 3 10.22 -22.25 20.05
C VAL A 3 9.60 -21.26 19.05
N ALA A 4 8.45 -20.66 19.39
CA ALA A 4 7.78 -19.68 18.53
C ALA A 4 8.56 -18.36 18.39
N LEU A 5 9.26 -17.93 19.44
CA LEU A 5 10.15 -16.77 19.39
C LEU A 5 11.37 -17.05 18.51
N THR A 6 11.98 -18.24 18.65
CA THR A 6 13.13 -18.64 17.83
C THR A 6 12.74 -18.80 16.37
N GLU A 7 11.57 -19.36 16.07
CA GLU A 7 11.07 -19.51 14.70
C GLU A 7 10.81 -18.15 14.05
N ALA A 8 10.11 -17.24 14.76
CA ALA A 8 9.86 -15.89 14.26
C ALA A 8 11.16 -15.08 14.07
N GLY A 9 12.11 -15.22 15.00
CA GLY A 9 13.43 -14.60 14.90
C GLY A 9 14.24 -15.14 13.72
N LEU A 10 14.21 -16.46 13.49
CA LEU A 10 14.90 -17.09 12.37
C LEU A 10 14.27 -16.67 11.04
N GLN A 11 12.95 -16.66 10.93
CA GLN A 11 12.24 -16.19 9.74
C GLN A 11 12.56 -14.71 9.44
N ALA A 12 12.61 -13.85 10.46
CA ALA A 12 12.99 -12.44 10.30
C ALA A 12 14.45 -12.27 9.87
N LEU A 13 15.36 -13.09 10.40
CA LEU A 13 16.78 -13.06 10.04
C LEU A 13 16.98 -13.53 8.59
N VAL A 14 16.39 -14.65 8.19
CA VAL A 14 16.42 -15.15 6.81
C VAL A 14 15.81 -14.12 5.85
N GLY A 15 14.65 -13.56 6.20
CA GLY A 15 14.00 -12.52 5.41
C GLY A 15 14.86 -11.26 5.26
N SER A 16 15.57 -10.85 6.31
CA SER A 16 16.47 -9.69 6.28
C SER A 16 17.69 -9.94 5.39
N ILE A 17 18.29 -11.13 5.46
CA ILE A 17 19.42 -11.53 4.60
C ILE A 17 18.99 -11.57 3.13
N LEU A 18 17.83 -12.16 2.83
CA LEU A 18 17.27 -12.17 1.48
C LEU A 18 16.98 -10.76 0.97
N GLY A 19 16.43 -9.88 1.81
CA GLY A 19 16.17 -8.48 1.47
C GLY A 19 17.45 -7.71 1.14
N ILE A 20 18.52 -7.90 1.92
CA ILE A 20 19.83 -7.28 1.66
C ILE A 20 20.45 -7.83 0.39
N THR A 21 20.35 -9.14 0.17
CA THR A 21 20.83 -9.77 -1.07
C THR A 21 20.11 -9.17 -2.28
N GLY A 22 18.77 -9.02 -2.20
CA GLY A 22 17.97 -8.35 -3.22
C GLY A 22 18.38 -6.89 -3.43
N TYR A 23 18.65 -6.14 -2.35
CA TYR A 23 19.18 -4.78 -2.44
C TYR A 23 20.52 -4.73 -3.18
N VAL A 24 21.46 -5.62 -2.86
CA VAL A 24 22.77 -5.70 -3.53
C VAL A 24 22.62 -6.04 -5.01
N LEU A 25 21.71 -6.95 -5.36
CA LEU A 25 21.41 -7.29 -6.77
C LEU A 25 20.78 -6.13 -7.55
N CYS A 26 20.04 -5.25 -6.87
CA CYS A 26 19.43 -4.07 -7.47
C CYS A 26 20.40 -2.87 -7.59
N LEU A 27 21.53 -2.86 -6.88
CA LEU A 27 22.54 -1.79 -6.96
C LEU A 27 22.99 -1.43 -8.39
N PRO A 28 23.34 -2.39 -9.30
CA PRO A 28 23.77 -2.03 -10.65
C PRO A 28 22.67 -1.32 -11.45
N LEU A 29 21.40 -1.69 -11.23
CA LEU A 29 20.26 -1.04 -11.88
C LEU A 29 20.04 0.37 -11.29
N LEU A 30 20.14 0.53 -9.97
CA LEU A 30 20.00 1.81 -9.29
C LEU A 30 21.16 2.78 -9.61
N GLY A 31 22.38 2.26 -9.79
CA GLY A 31 23.56 3.05 -10.12
C GLY A 31 23.52 3.67 -11.53
N GLN A 32 22.66 3.17 -12.41
CA GLN A 32 22.42 3.74 -13.74
C GLN A 32 21.47 4.94 -13.73
N LEU A 33 20.76 5.19 -12.61
CA LEU A 33 19.86 6.32 -12.51
C LEU A 33 20.66 7.63 -12.51
N SER A 34 20.13 8.62 -13.22
CA SER A 34 20.67 9.97 -13.24
C SER A 34 20.06 10.79 -12.11
N PHE A 35 20.88 11.21 -11.15
CA PHE A 35 20.55 12.23 -10.16
C PHE A 35 21.62 13.32 -10.18
N ASN A 36 21.24 14.57 -9.94
CA ASN A 36 22.13 15.73 -9.93
C ASN A 36 22.92 15.95 -11.24
N GLY A 37 22.37 15.54 -12.38
CA GLY A 37 23.01 15.72 -13.69
C GLY A 37 24.15 14.75 -14.02
N GLY A 38 24.35 13.70 -13.22
CA GLY A 38 25.29 12.60 -13.47
C GLY A 38 24.69 11.23 -13.08
N LYS A 39 25.37 10.13 -13.43
CA LYS A 39 24.99 8.79 -12.93
C LYS A 39 25.38 8.69 -11.47
N VAL A 40 24.48 8.19 -10.61
CA VAL A 40 24.71 8.11 -9.17
C VAL A 40 25.93 7.24 -8.82
N GLY A 41 26.18 6.19 -9.62
CA GLY A 41 27.24 5.21 -9.35
C GLY A 41 26.87 4.25 -8.22
N ALA A 42 27.29 3.00 -8.32
CA ALA A 42 26.96 1.97 -7.33
C ALA A 42 27.56 2.25 -5.95
N ASP A 43 28.74 2.88 -5.91
CA ASP A 43 29.47 3.22 -4.67
C ASP A 43 28.76 4.27 -3.81
N SER A 44 28.01 5.18 -4.43
CA SER A 44 27.26 6.22 -3.72
C SER A 44 25.98 5.67 -3.05
N ILE A 45 25.43 4.57 -3.56
CA ILE A 45 24.20 3.95 -3.07
C ILE A 45 24.49 2.86 -2.05
N LEU A 46 25.68 2.24 -2.11
CA LEU A 46 26.13 1.22 -1.18
C LEU A 46 26.13 1.75 0.25
N LEU A 47 25.22 1.21 1.06
CA LEU A 47 25.21 1.48 2.49
C LEU A 47 26.50 0.93 3.13
N ARG A 48 27.11 1.72 4.02
CA ARG A 48 28.19 1.23 4.88
C ARG A 48 27.74 -0.02 5.66
N PRO A 49 28.65 -0.91 6.08
CA PRO A 49 28.28 -2.15 6.78
C PRO A 49 27.48 -1.92 8.08
N ILE A 50 27.77 -0.81 8.78
CA ILE A 50 27.15 -0.46 10.07
C ILE A 50 25.62 -0.27 9.95
N PRO A 51 25.10 0.60 9.06
CA PRO A 51 23.65 0.75 8.91
C PRO A 51 22.97 -0.53 8.39
N VAL A 52 23.64 -1.35 7.57
CA VAL A 52 23.09 -2.65 7.14
C VAL A 52 22.88 -3.57 8.34
N ALA A 53 23.88 -3.71 9.21
CA ALA A 53 23.75 -4.49 10.45
C ALA A 53 22.66 -3.94 11.37
N GLY A 54 22.54 -2.60 11.47
CA GLY A 54 21.47 -1.95 12.22
C GLY A 54 20.08 -2.30 11.70
N VAL A 55 19.87 -2.38 10.39
CA VAL A 55 18.59 -2.77 9.79
C VAL A 55 18.23 -4.22 10.13
N ILE A 56 19.17 -5.17 9.98
CA ILE A 56 18.95 -6.58 10.33
C ILE A 56 18.56 -6.70 11.80
N LEU A 57 19.36 -6.09 12.68
CA LEU A 57 19.13 -6.12 14.13
C LEU A 57 17.74 -5.56 14.47
N THR A 58 17.38 -4.42 13.89
CA THR A 58 16.08 -3.77 14.12
C THR A 58 14.93 -4.66 13.67
N LEU A 59 15.00 -5.27 12.48
CA LEU A 59 13.95 -6.14 11.96
C LEU A 59 13.78 -7.42 12.80
N VAL A 60 14.88 -8.03 13.23
CA VAL A 60 14.85 -9.22 14.11
C VAL A 60 14.26 -8.86 15.47
N LEU A 61 14.71 -7.77 16.09
CA LEU A 61 14.17 -7.31 17.37
C LEU A 61 12.67 -6.98 17.26
N LEU A 62 12.25 -6.33 16.18
CA LEU A 62 10.84 -6.00 15.94
C LEU A 62 10.00 -7.28 15.82
N ALA A 63 10.47 -8.30 15.11
CA ALA A 63 9.79 -9.59 14.99
C ALA A 63 9.68 -10.31 16.34
N LEU A 64 10.77 -10.32 17.13
CA LEU A 64 10.79 -10.93 18.46
C LEU A 64 9.83 -10.23 19.42
N VAL A 65 9.83 -8.90 19.46
CA VAL A 65 8.92 -8.11 20.29
C VAL A 65 7.47 -8.31 19.86
N SER A 66 7.20 -8.30 18.55
CA SER A 66 5.84 -8.54 18.02
C SER A 66 5.32 -9.94 18.38
N SER A 67 6.15 -10.97 18.22
CA SER A 67 5.84 -12.35 18.61
C SER A 67 5.62 -12.48 20.12
N ALA A 68 6.47 -11.85 20.94
CA ALA A 68 6.33 -11.85 22.40
C ALA A 68 4.99 -11.21 22.85
N ILE A 69 4.60 -10.08 22.26
CA ILE A 69 3.32 -9.42 22.54
C ILE A 69 2.15 -10.29 22.08
N GLY A 70 2.25 -10.90 20.90
CA GLY A 70 1.24 -11.83 20.37
C GLY A 70 0.98 -13.00 21.31
N LEU A 71 2.04 -13.66 21.78
CA LEU A 71 1.96 -14.78 22.73
C LEU A 71 1.37 -14.34 24.08
N ARG A 72 1.76 -13.17 24.59
CA ARG A 72 1.23 -12.64 25.85
C ARG A 72 -0.29 -12.38 25.77
N LYS A 73 -0.80 -11.97 24.60
CA LYS A 73 -2.22 -11.72 24.39
C LYS A 73 -3.06 -13.01 24.38
N VAL A 74 -2.49 -14.12 23.89
CA VAL A 74 -3.13 -15.44 23.86
C VAL A 74 -3.21 -16.04 25.27
N ASP A 75 -2.12 -15.95 26.03
CA ASP A 75 -2.07 -16.54 27.37
C ASP A 75 -2.96 -15.81 28.39
N VAL A 76 -3.25 -14.53 28.17
CA VAL A 76 -4.05 -13.69 29.08
C VAL A 76 -5.55 -13.69 28.74
N SER A 77 -5.97 -14.20 27.58
CA SER A 77 -7.37 -14.21 27.16
C SER A 77 -7.90 -15.64 26.99
N PRO A 78 -8.37 -16.31 28.07
CA PRO A 78 -8.84 -17.69 28.01
C PRO A 78 -10.24 -17.85 27.37
N LEU A 79 -10.78 -16.80 26.74
CA LEU A 79 -12.17 -16.74 26.23
C LEU A 79 -12.20 -16.17 24.81
N GLY A 80 -11.41 -16.74 23.90
CA GLY A 80 -11.41 -16.42 22.46
C GLY A 80 -12.77 -16.62 21.76
N VAL A 81 -13.75 -17.22 22.45
CA VAL A 81 -15.10 -17.50 21.94
C VAL A 81 -15.99 -16.24 21.88
N ARG A 82 -15.67 -15.17 22.63
CA ARG A 82 -16.46 -13.91 22.63
C ARG A 82 -15.85 -12.74 21.88
N MET A 83 -14.66 -12.90 21.31
CA MET A 83 -14.04 -11.86 20.49
C MET A 83 -14.50 -11.97 19.03
N ARG A 84 -15.82 -11.92 18.77
CA ARG A 84 -16.23 -11.21 17.55
C ARG A 84 -15.79 -9.77 17.80
N SER A 85 -14.62 -9.40 17.27
CA SER A 85 -14.12 -8.04 17.42
C SER A 85 -15.21 -7.09 16.95
N GLN A 86 -15.92 -6.46 17.88
CA GLN A 86 -16.95 -5.50 17.51
C GLN A 86 -16.27 -4.47 16.61
N PRO A 87 -16.86 -4.15 15.45
CA PRO A 87 -16.33 -3.09 14.60
C PRO A 87 -16.38 -1.81 15.44
N ARG A 88 -15.20 -1.38 15.91
CA ARG A 88 -15.05 -0.18 16.74
C ARG A 88 -15.65 0.98 15.94
N SER A 89 -16.80 1.46 16.40
CA SER A 89 -17.57 2.50 15.73
C SER A 89 -16.69 3.73 15.53
N VAL A 90 -16.92 4.42 14.42
CA VAL A 90 -16.17 5.63 14.08
C VAL A 90 -16.53 6.66 15.15
N SER A 91 -15.57 6.97 16.02
CA SER A 91 -15.78 7.96 17.09
C SER A 91 -16.11 9.32 16.46
N TRP A 92 -17.02 10.07 17.06
CA TRP A 92 -17.35 11.45 16.65
C TRP A 92 -16.10 12.32 16.42
N VAL A 93 -15.04 12.06 17.20
CA VAL A 93 -13.69 12.65 17.04
C VAL A 93 -13.10 12.44 15.64
N ARG A 94 -13.23 11.25 15.04
CA ARG A 94 -12.74 11.00 13.67
C ARG A 94 -13.58 11.72 12.62
N LEU A 95 -14.86 11.94 12.89
CA LEU A 95 -15.73 12.70 11.99
C LEU A 95 -15.37 14.19 12.03
N ALA A 96 -15.08 14.74 13.21
CA ALA A 96 -14.54 16.08 13.38
C ALA A 96 -13.16 16.26 12.72
N ILE A 97 -12.24 15.30 12.88
CA ILE A 97 -10.94 15.28 12.19
C ILE A 97 -11.14 15.25 10.67
N GLY A 98 -12.02 14.38 10.17
CA GLY A 98 -12.34 14.32 8.74
C GLY A 98 -12.88 15.65 8.20
N GLY A 99 -13.76 16.31 8.95
CA GLY A 99 -14.27 17.64 8.60
C GLY A 99 -13.17 18.72 8.56
N ALA A 100 -12.27 18.73 9.55
CA ALA A 100 -11.13 19.65 9.60
C ALA A 100 -10.16 19.43 8.42
N ILE A 101 -9.92 18.18 8.03
CA ILE A 101 -9.10 17.84 6.87
C ILE A 101 -9.73 18.36 5.58
N VAL A 102 -11.03 18.17 5.40
CA VAL A 102 -11.76 18.68 4.22
C VAL A 102 -11.68 20.21 4.17
N LEU A 103 -11.87 20.90 5.30
CA LEU A 103 -11.69 22.35 5.39
C LEU A 103 -10.27 22.77 5.02
N LEU A 104 -9.23 22.08 5.51
CA LEU A 104 -7.84 22.35 5.15
C LEU A 104 -7.59 22.21 3.65
N ILE A 105 -8.19 21.22 2.99
CA ILE A 105 -8.09 21.03 1.53
C ILE A 105 -8.80 22.16 0.79
N VAL A 106 -10.02 22.53 1.19
CA VAL A 106 -10.82 23.59 0.56
C VAL A 106 -10.16 24.96 0.70
N PHE A 107 -9.63 25.27 1.89
CA PHE A 107 -8.95 26.53 2.18
C PHE A 107 -7.43 26.50 1.89
N SER A 108 -6.95 25.47 1.20
CA SER A 108 -5.52 25.26 0.94
C SER A 108 -4.83 26.46 0.33
N LYS A 109 -5.45 27.17 -0.62
CA LYS A 109 -4.86 28.39 -1.22
C LYS A 109 -4.71 29.54 -0.21
N ALA A 110 -5.71 29.77 0.62
CA ALA A 110 -5.67 30.81 1.64
C ALA A 110 -4.61 30.50 2.72
N VAL A 111 -4.55 29.23 3.15
CA VAL A 111 -3.57 28.74 4.13
C VAL A 111 -2.16 28.82 3.56
N LEU A 112 -1.95 28.40 2.31
CA LEU A 112 -0.65 28.44 1.65
C LEU A 112 -0.16 29.88 1.43
N GLY A 113 -1.06 30.81 1.08
CA GLY A 113 -0.74 32.24 0.96
C GLY A 113 -0.34 32.86 2.31
N PHE A 114 -1.06 32.53 3.38
CA PHE A 114 -0.75 32.99 4.74
C PHE A 114 0.59 32.43 5.24
N LEU A 115 0.80 31.12 5.12
CA LEU A 115 2.03 30.45 5.54
C LEU A 115 3.24 30.88 4.70
N GLY A 116 3.05 31.05 3.38
CA GLY A 116 4.11 31.53 2.49
C GLY A 116 4.61 32.93 2.85
N HIS A 117 3.72 33.80 3.33
CA HIS A 117 4.08 35.16 3.74
C HIS A 117 4.77 35.19 5.12
N GLN A 118 4.38 34.33 6.08
CA GLN A 118 4.91 34.37 7.45
C GLN A 118 6.08 33.44 7.73
N THR A 119 6.16 32.27 7.08
CA THR A 119 7.16 31.21 7.37
C THR A 119 8.04 30.83 6.17
N GLY A 120 7.84 31.46 5.01
CA GLY A 120 8.64 31.18 3.80
C GLY A 120 8.54 29.72 3.32
N MET A 121 9.64 29.16 2.79
CA MET A 121 9.64 27.80 2.22
C MET A 121 9.38 26.68 3.24
N VAL A 122 9.74 26.89 4.52
CA VAL A 122 9.49 25.89 5.57
C VAL A 122 7.99 25.66 5.78
N GLY A 123 7.20 26.74 5.76
CA GLY A 123 5.74 26.67 5.86
C GLY A 123 5.11 25.86 4.72
N VAL A 124 5.68 25.93 3.52
CA VAL A 124 5.23 25.16 2.34
C VAL A 124 5.50 23.67 2.52
N TYR A 125 6.69 23.28 2.98
CA TYR A 125 7.01 21.87 3.22
C TYR A 125 6.15 21.26 4.33
N VAL A 126 5.96 21.98 5.44
CA VAL A 126 5.09 21.54 6.54
C VAL A 126 3.64 21.39 6.04
N PHE A 127 3.15 22.34 5.25
CA PHE A 127 1.81 22.26 4.67
C PHE A 127 1.64 21.03 3.77
N ILE A 128 2.62 20.73 2.91
CA ILE A 128 2.60 19.54 2.05
C ILE A 128 2.61 18.25 2.89
N ALA A 129 3.43 18.19 3.95
CA ALA A 129 3.45 17.02 4.83
C ALA A 129 2.10 16.83 5.56
N VAL A 130 1.52 17.92 6.09
CA VAL A 130 0.23 17.91 6.77
C VAL A 130 -0.90 17.49 5.83
N ILE A 131 -0.95 18.03 4.60
CA ILE A 131 -2.02 17.69 3.66
C ILE A 131 -1.91 16.23 3.19
N LEU A 132 -0.70 15.71 3.00
CA LEU A 132 -0.49 14.30 2.67
C LEU A 132 -0.95 13.38 3.81
N ALA A 133 -0.54 13.68 5.05
CA ALA A 133 -0.96 12.92 6.22
C ALA A 133 -2.49 12.97 6.40
N ALA A 134 -3.08 14.16 6.20
CA ALA A 134 -4.51 14.38 6.25
C ALA A 134 -5.27 13.54 5.22
N VAL A 135 -4.82 13.47 3.96
CA VAL A 135 -5.47 12.65 2.92
C VAL A 135 -5.42 11.16 3.29
N VAL A 136 -4.29 10.67 3.80
CA VAL A 136 -4.15 9.27 4.24
C VAL A 136 -5.08 8.97 5.42
N GLU A 137 -5.15 9.86 6.41
CA GLU A 137 -6.02 9.68 7.57
C GLU A 137 -7.50 9.72 7.18
N LEU A 138 -7.89 10.66 6.30
CA LEU A 138 -9.24 10.73 5.76
C LEU A 138 -9.62 9.43 5.04
N ALA A 139 -8.70 8.88 4.24
CA ALA A 139 -8.90 7.61 3.57
C ALA A 139 -9.06 6.45 4.59
N ASN A 140 -8.36 6.46 5.72
CA ASN A 140 -8.51 5.46 6.78
C ASN A 140 -9.83 5.58 7.57
N ILE A 141 -10.36 6.79 7.69
CA ILE A 141 -11.65 7.04 8.36
C ILE A 141 -12.81 6.61 7.46
N ILE A 142 -12.79 7.03 6.19
CA ILE A 142 -13.91 6.87 5.26
C ILE A 142 -13.83 5.55 4.47
N GLY A 143 -12.61 5.09 4.17
CA GLY A 143 -12.32 3.96 3.29
C GLY A 143 -13.06 2.66 3.64
N PRO A 144 -13.03 2.17 4.91
CA PRO A 144 -13.76 0.97 5.27
C PRO A 144 -15.27 1.06 5.01
N LYS A 145 -15.87 2.24 5.25
CA LYS A 145 -17.31 2.46 5.04
C LYS A 145 -17.65 2.52 3.55
N LEU A 146 -16.84 3.22 2.75
CA LEU A 146 -17.03 3.25 1.29
C LEU A 146 -16.82 1.88 0.66
N LEU A 147 -15.82 1.12 1.13
CA LEU A 147 -15.58 -0.25 0.69
C LEU A 147 -16.78 -1.15 1.04
N ALA A 148 -17.30 -1.05 2.27
CA ALA A 148 -18.49 -1.78 2.67
C ALA A 148 -19.71 -1.41 1.80
N MET A 149 -19.93 -0.13 1.53
CA MET A 149 -21.01 0.33 0.66
C MET A 149 -20.87 -0.21 -0.77
N TYR A 150 -19.65 -0.16 -1.33
CA TYR A 150 -19.35 -0.71 -2.66
C TYR A 150 -19.66 -2.21 -2.74
N PHE A 151 -19.25 -2.99 -1.73
CA PHE A 151 -19.50 -4.43 -1.70
C PHE A 151 -20.93 -4.80 -1.32
N GLN A 152 -21.65 -3.97 -0.56
CA GLN A 152 -23.09 -4.14 -0.32
C GLN A 152 -23.87 -3.99 -1.62
N HIS A 153 -23.53 -2.97 -2.43
CA HIS A 153 -24.13 -2.78 -3.75
C HIS A 153 -23.82 -3.96 -4.69
N ARG A 154 -22.57 -4.46 -4.66
CA ARG A 154 -22.19 -5.64 -5.43
C ARG A 154 -22.89 -6.92 -4.95
N LEU A 155 -23.10 -7.07 -3.64
CA LEU A 155 -23.85 -8.18 -3.06
C LEU A 155 -25.31 -8.18 -3.53
N GLN A 156 -25.96 -7.01 -3.57
CA GLN A 156 -27.34 -6.86 -4.05
C GLN A 156 -27.49 -7.14 -5.55
N ARG A 157 -26.42 -6.94 -6.34
CA ARG A 157 -26.39 -7.19 -7.79
C ARG A 157 -25.76 -8.52 -8.19
N ALA A 158 -25.36 -9.36 -7.23
CA ALA A 158 -24.68 -10.62 -7.52
C ALA A 158 -25.62 -11.59 -8.24
N LYS A 159 -25.25 -11.98 -9.46
CA LYS A 159 -25.97 -12.97 -10.27
C LYS A 159 -25.39 -14.39 -10.15
N ASP A 160 -24.11 -14.48 -9.78
CA ASP A 160 -23.38 -15.72 -9.65
C ASP A 160 -23.03 -16.04 -8.18
N ALA A 161 -22.99 -17.33 -7.83
CA ALA A 161 -22.59 -17.79 -6.50
C ALA A 161 -21.19 -17.30 -6.09
N THR A 162 -20.24 -17.25 -7.05
CA THR A 162 -18.88 -16.77 -6.82
C THR A 162 -18.85 -15.31 -6.35
N ASP A 163 -19.61 -14.42 -7.00
CA ASP A 163 -19.67 -13.00 -6.64
C ASP A 163 -20.38 -12.78 -5.30
N LEU A 164 -21.40 -13.58 -5.01
CA LEU A 164 -22.13 -13.52 -3.74
C LEU A 164 -21.23 -13.95 -2.57
N VAL A 165 -20.48 -15.05 -2.71
CA VAL A 165 -19.53 -15.52 -1.69
C VAL A 165 -18.40 -14.50 -1.51
N ALA A 166 -17.80 -14.01 -2.60
CA ALA A 166 -16.71 -13.04 -2.52
C ALA A 166 -17.16 -11.73 -1.84
N ALA A 167 -18.37 -11.23 -2.16
CA ALA A 167 -18.90 -10.03 -1.52
C ALA A 167 -19.18 -10.23 -0.03
N ARG A 168 -19.75 -11.38 0.38
CA ARG A 168 -19.96 -11.71 1.79
C ARG A 168 -18.65 -11.83 2.56
N GLN A 169 -17.62 -12.43 1.96
CA GLN A 169 -16.29 -12.55 2.59
C GLN A 169 -15.66 -11.19 2.89
N VAL A 170 -15.75 -10.22 1.97
CA VAL A 170 -15.24 -8.86 2.22
C VAL A 170 -16.08 -8.13 3.27
N LEU A 171 -17.41 -8.31 3.25
CA LEU A 171 -18.34 -7.66 4.17
C LEU A 171 -18.30 -8.20 5.60
N GLU A 172 -17.73 -9.40 5.82
CA GLU A 172 -17.52 -9.97 7.16
C GLU A 172 -16.62 -9.05 8.01
N ASN A 173 -15.56 -8.50 7.40
CA ASN A 173 -14.69 -7.52 8.05
C ASN A 173 -14.10 -6.50 7.04
N PRO A 174 -14.88 -5.48 6.64
CA PRO A 174 -14.46 -4.52 5.63
C PRO A 174 -13.29 -3.64 6.11
N ARG A 175 -13.12 -3.47 7.43
CA ARG A 175 -12.00 -2.71 7.99
C ARG A 175 -10.68 -3.45 7.82
N ALA A 176 -10.66 -4.76 8.06
CA ALA A 176 -9.48 -5.58 7.81
C ALA A 176 -9.13 -5.57 6.31
N ALA A 177 -10.14 -5.80 5.45
CA ALA A 177 -9.97 -5.75 4.00
C ALA A 177 -9.43 -4.39 3.51
N TRP A 178 -9.94 -3.27 4.03
CA TRP A 178 -9.43 -1.94 3.71
C TRP A 178 -7.98 -1.76 4.17
N THR A 179 -7.66 -2.11 5.42
CA THR A 179 -6.32 -1.90 5.99
C THR A 179 -5.24 -2.64 5.20
N GLN A 180 -5.57 -3.82 4.64
CA GLN A 180 -4.67 -4.59 3.79
C GLN A 180 -4.29 -3.87 2.49
N VAL A 181 -5.15 -2.98 1.98
CA VAL A 181 -4.98 -2.30 0.68
C VAL A 181 -4.87 -0.77 0.78
N ALA A 182 -5.08 -0.19 1.96
CA ALA A 182 -5.11 1.26 2.19
C ALA A 182 -3.79 1.94 1.77
N SER A 183 -2.67 1.25 1.98
CA SER A 183 -1.34 1.70 1.54
C SER A 183 -1.26 1.89 0.02
N LEU A 184 -1.93 1.05 -0.79
CA LEU A 184 -1.97 1.21 -2.25
C LEU A 184 -2.68 2.51 -2.66
N GLY A 185 -3.75 2.86 -1.95
CA GLY A 185 -4.43 4.14 -2.14
C GLY A 185 -3.50 5.32 -1.82
N ALA A 186 -2.80 5.27 -0.69
CA ALA A 186 -1.83 6.28 -0.30
C ALA A 186 -0.67 6.42 -1.31
N VAL A 187 -0.17 5.31 -1.85
CA VAL A 187 0.87 5.32 -2.90
C VAL A 187 0.36 5.96 -4.18
N CYS A 188 -0.89 5.70 -4.57
CA CYS A 188 -1.49 6.38 -5.72
C CYS A 188 -1.59 7.89 -5.47
N VAL A 189 -1.93 8.30 -4.24
CA VAL A 189 -2.01 9.72 -3.85
C VAL A 189 -0.65 10.40 -3.94
N VAL A 190 0.35 9.85 -3.25
CA VAL A 190 1.71 10.38 -3.24
C VAL A 190 2.33 10.36 -4.64
N GLY A 191 2.11 9.27 -5.38
CA GLY A 191 2.59 9.13 -6.75
C GLY A 191 2.02 10.18 -7.70
N MET A 192 0.70 10.39 -7.67
CA MET A 192 0.04 11.40 -8.51
C MET A 192 0.40 12.82 -8.10
N LEU A 193 0.48 13.11 -6.80
CA LEU A 193 0.90 14.43 -6.30
C LEU A 193 2.36 14.71 -6.65
N GLY A 194 3.25 13.76 -6.42
CA GLY A 194 4.67 13.86 -6.75
C GLY A 194 4.90 13.98 -8.26
N GLY A 195 4.20 13.20 -9.07
CA GLY A 195 4.28 13.24 -10.53
C GLY A 195 3.79 14.58 -11.10
N THR A 196 2.69 15.11 -10.56
CA THR A 196 2.18 16.44 -10.94
C THR A 196 3.11 17.56 -10.46
N GLY A 197 3.66 17.45 -9.26
CA GLY A 197 4.65 18.39 -8.72
C GLY A 197 5.94 18.43 -9.55
N ALA A 198 6.45 17.27 -9.97
CA ALA A 198 7.59 17.18 -10.88
C ALA A 198 7.29 17.83 -12.24
N ALA A 199 6.10 17.60 -12.79
CA ALA A 199 5.65 18.25 -14.02
C ALA A 199 5.60 19.79 -13.89
N MET A 200 5.15 20.29 -12.72
CA MET A 200 5.09 21.73 -12.41
C MET A 200 6.47 22.37 -12.36
N MET A 201 7.43 21.72 -11.71
CA MET A 201 8.80 22.23 -11.69
C MET A 201 9.38 22.25 -13.11
N GLN A 202 9.19 21.19 -13.89
CA GLN A 202 9.62 21.15 -15.29
C GLN A 202 8.99 22.24 -16.16
N THR A 203 7.77 22.71 -15.87
CA THR A 203 7.18 23.85 -16.59
C THR A 203 7.87 25.17 -16.27
N ILE A 204 8.10 25.47 -14.98
CA ILE A 204 8.78 26.70 -14.54
C ILE A 204 10.23 26.75 -15.06
N ASN A 205 10.85 25.57 -15.19
CA ASN A 205 12.26 25.45 -15.57
C ASN A 205 12.53 25.51 -17.08
N ASN A 206 11.49 25.56 -17.91
CA ASN A 206 11.59 25.66 -19.36
C ASN A 206 11.61 27.10 -19.88
N ASP A 207 11.41 28.11 -19.01
CA ASP A 207 11.58 29.52 -19.37
C ASP A 207 13.08 29.92 -19.44
N PRO A 208 13.48 30.86 -20.32
CA PRO A 208 14.89 31.17 -20.60
C PRO A 208 15.78 31.57 -19.42
N PRO A 209 15.31 32.25 -18.34
CA PRO A 209 16.16 32.58 -17.21
C PRO A 209 16.28 31.45 -16.17
N ALA A 210 15.72 30.27 -16.40
CA ALA A 210 15.78 29.17 -15.44
C ALA A 210 17.21 28.64 -15.25
N THR A 211 17.75 28.82 -14.04
CA THR A 211 19.05 28.33 -13.60
C THR A 211 19.17 26.81 -13.85
N LYS A 212 20.31 26.35 -14.39
CA LYS A 212 20.59 24.94 -14.71
C LYS A 212 20.27 23.98 -13.54
N SER A 213 20.43 24.45 -12.30
CA SER A 213 20.08 23.73 -11.07
C SER A 213 18.59 23.40 -10.97
N ALA A 214 17.69 24.31 -11.35
CA ALA A 214 16.25 24.10 -11.22
C ALA A 214 15.76 22.97 -12.14
N ARG A 215 16.26 22.91 -13.39
CA ARG A 215 15.97 21.82 -14.35
C ARG A 215 16.37 20.44 -13.82
N ILE A 216 17.50 20.34 -13.14
CA ILE A 216 18.00 19.09 -12.56
C ILE A 216 17.08 18.60 -11.44
N VAL A 217 16.65 19.50 -10.53
CA VAL A 217 15.73 19.15 -9.43
C VAL A 217 14.40 18.57 -9.92
N GLY A 218 13.84 19.11 -11.02
CA GLY A 218 12.58 18.61 -11.57
C GLY A 218 12.66 17.19 -12.13
N GLY A 219 13.78 16.82 -12.76
CA GLY A 219 14.00 15.46 -13.28
C GLY A 219 14.27 14.44 -12.17
N ASP A 220 15.07 14.84 -11.17
CA ASP A 220 15.38 14.03 -10.00
C ASP A 220 14.12 13.73 -9.17
N LEU A 221 13.23 14.72 -9.03
CA LEU A 221 11.96 14.53 -8.33
C LEU A 221 11.07 13.49 -9.02
N GLN A 222 10.97 13.53 -10.36
CA GLN A 222 10.19 12.55 -11.11
C GLN A 222 10.76 11.13 -10.94
N THR A 223 12.09 11.00 -11.02
CA THR A 223 12.77 9.72 -10.82
C THR A 223 12.56 9.18 -9.40
N GLY A 224 12.64 10.05 -8.39
CA GLY A 224 12.38 9.71 -7.00
C GLY A 224 10.93 9.24 -6.77
N VAL A 225 9.94 9.90 -7.40
CA VAL A 225 8.53 9.49 -7.31
C VAL A 225 8.30 8.13 -7.96
N ILE A 226 8.89 7.87 -9.12
CA ILE A 226 8.78 6.55 -9.80
C ILE A 226 9.36 5.45 -8.92
N LEU A 227 10.57 5.66 -8.37
CA LEU A 227 11.20 4.72 -7.44
C LEU A 227 10.34 4.45 -6.21
N LEU A 228 9.79 5.51 -5.61
CA LEU A 228 8.91 5.40 -4.44
C LEU A 228 7.70 4.53 -4.76
N ILE A 229 7.05 4.75 -5.91
CA ILE A 229 5.90 3.96 -6.35
C ILE A 229 6.30 2.49 -6.49
N ILE A 230 7.41 2.20 -7.18
CA ILE A 230 7.90 0.82 -7.39
C ILE A 230 8.14 0.12 -6.05
N PHE A 231 8.90 0.73 -5.13
CA PHE A 231 9.20 0.12 -3.84
C PHE A 231 7.96 -0.06 -2.97
N ALA A 232 7.03 0.90 -3.01
CA ALA A 232 5.81 0.79 -2.24
C ALA A 232 4.90 -0.33 -2.77
N PHE A 233 4.73 -0.45 -4.09
CA PHE A 233 3.98 -1.57 -4.69
C PHE A 233 4.66 -2.92 -4.42
N ALA A 234 5.99 -3.00 -4.48
CA ALA A 234 6.73 -4.22 -4.13
C ALA A 234 6.51 -4.63 -2.68
N THR A 235 6.56 -3.67 -1.74
CA THR A 235 6.31 -3.91 -0.31
C THR A 235 4.89 -4.39 -0.08
N VAL A 236 3.91 -3.77 -0.73
CA VAL A 236 2.51 -4.21 -0.62
C VAL A 236 2.30 -5.58 -1.26
N ALA A 237 2.91 -5.87 -2.41
CA ALA A 237 2.82 -7.19 -3.03
C ALA A 237 3.33 -8.28 -2.08
N CYS A 238 4.45 -8.04 -1.40
CA CYS A 238 4.98 -8.96 -0.37
C CYS A 238 4.02 -9.11 0.81
N SER A 239 3.53 -8.00 1.37
CA SER A 239 2.59 -8.00 2.50
C SER A 239 1.28 -8.71 2.18
N VAL A 240 0.68 -8.44 1.01
CA VAL A 240 -0.52 -9.13 0.53
C VAL A 240 -0.23 -10.61 0.33
N GLY A 241 0.89 -10.98 -0.27
CA GLY A 241 1.30 -12.38 -0.46
C GLY A 241 1.37 -13.16 0.85
N VAL A 242 2.06 -12.59 1.87
CA VAL A 242 2.18 -13.20 3.21
C VAL A 242 0.82 -13.33 3.89
N ASN A 243 0.02 -12.26 3.89
CA ASN A 243 -1.33 -12.29 4.48
C ASN A 243 -2.24 -13.31 3.78
N GLN A 244 -2.14 -13.44 2.46
CA GLN A 244 -2.90 -14.45 1.72
C GLN A 244 -2.43 -15.87 2.02
N ALA A 245 -1.14 -16.11 2.19
CA ALA A 245 -0.63 -17.42 2.59
C ALA A 245 -1.12 -17.82 3.99
N SER A 246 -1.07 -16.88 4.95
CA SER A 246 -1.63 -17.09 6.30
C SER A 246 -3.13 -17.39 6.25
N ALA A 247 -3.90 -16.62 5.47
CA ALA A 247 -5.34 -16.79 5.38
C ALA A 247 -5.75 -18.16 4.82
N ILE A 248 -4.96 -18.75 3.91
CA ILE A 248 -5.18 -20.11 3.38
C ILE A 248 -4.96 -21.13 4.50
N LEU A 249 -3.85 -21.02 5.24
CA LEU A 249 -3.53 -21.93 6.34
C LEU A 249 -4.59 -21.87 7.46
N ASP A 250 -5.06 -20.67 7.80
CA ASP A 250 -6.08 -20.45 8.82
C ASP A 250 -7.47 -21.00 8.41
N ARG A 251 -7.76 -21.05 7.11
CA ARG A 251 -9.07 -21.47 6.57
C ARG A 251 -9.05 -22.87 5.96
N ARG A 252 -7.97 -23.63 6.13
CA ARG A 252 -7.77 -24.95 5.53
C ARG A 252 -8.95 -25.91 5.73
N SER A 253 -9.51 -25.98 6.94
CA SER A 253 -10.65 -26.86 7.25
C SER A 253 -11.92 -26.49 6.49
N VAL A 254 -12.11 -25.20 6.21
CA VAL A 254 -13.26 -24.69 5.45
C VAL A 254 -13.06 -24.91 3.95
N GLU A 255 -11.85 -24.70 3.43
CA GLU A 255 -11.54 -24.93 2.02
C GLU A 255 -11.66 -26.41 1.64
N VAL A 256 -11.14 -27.31 2.50
CA VAL A 256 -11.30 -28.78 2.32
C VAL A 256 -12.77 -29.18 2.44
N GLY A 257 -13.52 -28.63 3.40
CA GLY A 257 -14.96 -28.91 3.51
C GLY A 257 -15.78 -28.48 2.30
N LEU A 258 -15.39 -27.39 1.63
CA LEU A 258 -16.05 -26.92 0.39
C LEU A 258 -15.70 -27.79 -0.81
N ASP A 259 -14.48 -28.34 -0.86
CA ASP A 259 -14.05 -29.28 -1.90
C ASP A 259 -14.77 -30.63 -1.78
N VAL A 260 -14.93 -31.14 -0.55
CA VAL A 260 -15.72 -32.36 -0.25
C VAL A 260 -17.19 -32.21 -0.67
N VAL A 261 -17.74 -30.99 -0.62
CA VAL A 261 -19.10 -30.67 -1.07
C VAL A 261 -19.18 -30.46 -2.59
N GLY A 262 -18.06 -30.58 -3.31
CA GLY A 262 -17.98 -30.57 -4.78
C GLY A 262 -17.69 -29.20 -5.40
N MET A 263 -17.17 -28.23 -4.63
CA MET A 263 -16.81 -26.93 -5.18
C MET A 263 -15.46 -26.98 -5.90
N ASP A 264 -15.49 -26.86 -7.23
CA ASP A 264 -14.28 -26.86 -8.06
C ASP A 264 -13.23 -25.82 -7.66
N LEU A 265 -11.95 -26.22 -7.71
CA LEU A 265 -10.77 -25.43 -7.36
C LEU A 265 -10.68 -24.11 -8.12
N GLN A 266 -11.15 -24.08 -9.37
CA GLN A 266 -11.14 -22.84 -10.16
C GLN A 266 -12.12 -21.81 -9.59
N THR A 267 -13.25 -22.26 -9.03
CA THR A 267 -14.24 -21.40 -8.39
C THR A 267 -13.68 -20.82 -7.09
N GLN A 268 -12.99 -21.64 -6.29
CA GLN A 268 -12.33 -21.16 -5.06
C GLN A 268 -11.23 -20.12 -5.36
N ASP A 269 -10.37 -20.36 -6.36
CA ASP A 269 -9.34 -19.38 -6.77
C ASP A 269 -9.97 -18.10 -7.34
N LYS A 270 -11.11 -18.21 -8.03
CA LYS A 270 -11.86 -17.05 -8.55
C LYS A 270 -12.43 -16.20 -7.41
N VAL A 271 -13.06 -16.81 -6.41
CA VAL A 271 -13.54 -16.11 -5.20
C VAL A 271 -12.37 -15.38 -4.54
N ARG A 272 -11.25 -16.07 -4.29
CA ARG A 272 -10.06 -15.50 -3.67
C ARG A 272 -9.53 -14.28 -4.43
N ARG A 273 -9.42 -14.39 -5.76
CA ARG A 273 -8.99 -13.27 -6.61
C ARG A 273 -9.92 -12.07 -6.50
N ILE A 274 -11.23 -12.30 -6.50
CA ILE A 274 -12.22 -11.21 -6.37
C ILE A 274 -12.08 -10.54 -5.00
N THR A 275 -11.95 -11.32 -3.93
CA THR A 275 -11.83 -10.84 -2.55
C THR A 275 -10.58 -10.00 -2.32
N VAL A 276 -9.49 -10.21 -3.08
CA VAL A 276 -8.24 -9.42 -2.93
C VAL A 276 -8.11 -8.30 -3.97
N ILE A 277 -8.36 -8.60 -5.25
CA ILE A 277 -8.16 -7.63 -6.34
C ILE A 277 -9.21 -6.53 -6.29
N SER A 278 -10.44 -6.84 -5.89
CA SER A 278 -11.52 -5.86 -5.91
C SER A 278 -11.32 -4.75 -4.86
N PRO A 279 -10.98 -5.03 -3.58
CA PRO A 279 -10.63 -3.98 -2.62
C PRO A 279 -9.39 -3.19 -3.02
N MET A 280 -8.38 -3.85 -3.59
CA MET A 280 -7.19 -3.19 -4.12
C MET A 280 -7.53 -2.17 -5.21
N ARG A 281 -8.30 -2.59 -6.23
CA ARG A 281 -8.75 -1.70 -7.32
C ARG A 281 -9.57 -0.54 -6.78
N PHE A 282 -10.44 -0.81 -5.82
CA PHE A 282 -11.23 0.22 -5.16
C PHE A 282 -10.33 1.27 -4.49
N ALA A 283 -9.39 0.84 -3.63
CA ALA A 283 -8.48 1.75 -2.93
C ALA A 283 -7.61 2.60 -3.88
N MET A 284 -7.10 1.98 -4.96
CA MET A 284 -6.34 2.70 -5.99
C MET A 284 -7.18 3.77 -6.69
N VAL A 285 -8.39 3.41 -7.15
CA VAL A 285 -9.30 4.33 -7.83
C VAL A 285 -9.70 5.48 -6.89
N THR A 286 -10.02 5.18 -5.63
CA THR A 286 -10.32 6.20 -4.62
C THR A 286 -9.13 7.14 -4.41
N GLY A 287 -7.90 6.62 -4.33
CA GLY A 287 -6.70 7.45 -4.18
C GLY A 287 -6.44 8.36 -5.38
N ILE A 288 -6.63 7.86 -6.61
CA ILE A 288 -6.50 8.67 -7.83
C ILE A 288 -7.58 9.75 -7.88
N ILE A 289 -8.85 9.42 -7.61
CA ILE A 289 -9.97 10.37 -7.59
C ILE A 289 -9.74 11.44 -6.52
N ALA A 290 -9.38 11.04 -5.30
CA ALA A 290 -9.12 11.96 -4.20
C ALA A 290 -8.00 12.96 -4.55
N THR A 291 -6.97 12.47 -5.23
CA THR A 291 -5.85 13.31 -5.69
C THR A 291 -6.26 14.26 -6.80
N GLY A 292 -7.03 13.77 -7.78
CA GLY A 292 -7.60 14.63 -8.83
C GLY A 292 -8.46 15.74 -8.25
N LEU A 293 -9.31 15.42 -7.28
CA LEU A 293 -10.15 16.39 -6.58
C LEU A 293 -9.33 17.42 -5.79
N LEU A 294 -8.18 17.03 -5.24
CA LEU A 294 -7.28 17.92 -4.52
C LEU A 294 -6.45 18.81 -5.45
N LEU A 295 -5.97 18.27 -6.57
CA LEU A 295 -5.11 18.98 -7.53
C LEU A 295 -5.88 19.99 -8.38
N VAL A 296 -7.10 19.67 -8.83
CA VAL A 296 -7.88 20.54 -9.73
C VAL A 296 -8.04 21.96 -9.17
N PRO A 297 -8.43 22.17 -7.89
CA PRO A 297 -8.49 23.52 -7.31
C PRO A 297 -7.11 24.15 -7.14
N ALA A 298 -6.11 23.37 -6.72
CA ALA A 298 -4.78 23.87 -6.35
C ALA A 298 -3.94 24.33 -7.54
N THR A 299 -3.84 23.50 -8.59
CA THR A 299 -2.94 23.70 -9.73
C THR A 299 -3.65 24.18 -11.01
N GLY A 300 -4.99 24.15 -11.03
CA GLY A 300 -5.79 24.44 -12.23
C GLY A 300 -5.74 23.32 -13.27
N ILE A 301 -6.67 23.35 -14.23
CA ILE A 301 -6.84 22.31 -15.27
C ILE A 301 -5.61 22.24 -16.21
N ALA A 302 -4.90 23.36 -16.39
CA ALA A 302 -3.82 23.53 -17.37
C ALA A 302 -2.53 22.72 -17.09
N LEU A 303 -2.38 22.15 -15.88
CA LEU A 303 -1.21 21.33 -15.55
C LEU A 303 -1.49 19.82 -15.63
N ILE A 304 -2.76 19.43 -15.52
CA ILE A 304 -3.23 18.06 -15.79
C ILE A 304 -3.10 17.73 -17.29
N THR A 305 -3.04 18.75 -18.15
CA THR A 305 -2.98 18.64 -19.62
C THR A 305 -1.58 18.44 -20.19
N ARG A 306 -0.52 18.23 -19.39
CA ARG A 306 0.72 17.62 -19.92
C ARG A 306 0.58 16.09 -19.90
N PRO A 307 0.22 15.46 -21.04
CA PRO A 307 -0.12 14.05 -21.06
C PRO A 307 1.08 13.17 -20.68
N ALA A 308 2.30 13.60 -20.98
CA ALA A 308 3.49 12.77 -20.77
C ALA A 308 3.74 12.39 -19.30
N THR A 309 3.71 13.33 -18.36
CA THR A 309 4.02 13.07 -16.94
C THR A 309 2.88 12.34 -16.23
N VAL A 310 1.63 12.69 -16.53
CA VAL A 310 0.45 11.98 -16.05
C VAL A 310 0.44 10.55 -16.57
N LEU A 311 0.71 10.36 -17.86
CA LEU A 311 0.77 9.03 -18.49
C LEU A 311 1.88 8.18 -17.87
N VAL A 312 3.09 8.72 -17.66
CA VAL A 312 4.18 7.99 -17.00
C VAL A 312 3.80 7.60 -15.57
N THR A 313 3.18 8.50 -14.82
CA THR A 313 2.77 8.22 -13.43
C THR A 313 1.68 7.16 -13.37
N VAL A 314 0.65 7.29 -14.21
CA VAL A 314 -0.43 6.31 -14.34
C VAL A 314 0.11 4.96 -14.82
N ALA A 315 1.00 4.95 -15.82
CA ALA A 315 1.64 3.74 -16.31
C ALA A 315 2.46 3.04 -15.21
N THR A 316 3.18 3.80 -14.38
CA THR A 316 3.92 3.26 -13.24
C THR A 316 2.99 2.66 -12.18
N ILE A 317 1.87 3.32 -11.88
CA ILE A 317 0.85 2.80 -10.96
C ILE A 317 0.22 1.51 -11.51
N VAL A 318 -0.08 1.46 -12.81
CA VAL A 318 -0.62 0.28 -13.48
C VAL A 318 0.41 -0.86 -13.48
N ALA A 319 1.67 -0.58 -13.74
CA ALA A 319 2.76 -1.55 -13.66
C ALA A 319 2.93 -2.10 -12.24
N GLY A 320 2.88 -1.23 -11.22
CA GLY A 320 2.90 -1.62 -9.81
C GLY A 320 1.70 -2.50 -9.41
N ALA A 321 0.50 -2.18 -9.92
CA ALA A 321 -0.66 -3.06 -9.76
C ALA A 321 -0.46 -4.42 -10.42
N GLY A 322 0.23 -4.46 -11.57
CA GLY A 322 0.69 -5.69 -12.21
C GLY A 322 1.57 -6.53 -11.30
N MET A 323 2.54 -5.92 -10.61
CA MET A 323 3.39 -6.63 -9.63
C MET A 323 2.58 -7.28 -8.51
N VAL A 324 1.57 -6.60 -7.96
CA VAL A 324 0.70 -7.19 -6.93
C VAL A 324 -0.08 -8.39 -7.49
N ARG A 325 -0.56 -8.31 -8.74
CA ARG A 325 -1.23 -9.45 -9.40
C ARG A 325 -0.29 -10.62 -9.62
N LEU A 326 0.97 -10.37 -9.98
CA LEU A 326 2.00 -11.40 -10.13
C LEU A 326 2.32 -12.05 -8.78
N GLY A 327 2.42 -11.27 -7.69
CA GLY A 327 2.58 -11.80 -6.34
C GLY A 327 1.43 -12.72 -5.93
N LEU A 328 0.19 -12.34 -6.26
CA LEU A 328 -0.98 -13.21 -6.05
C LEU A 328 -0.95 -14.49 -6.91
N TRP A 329 -0.44 -14.41 -8.14
CA TRP A 329 -0.21 -15.60 -8.97
C TRP A 329 0.85 -16.52 -8.38
N ALA A 330 1.94 -15.97 -7.84
CA ALA A 330 3.03 -16.74 -7.23
C ALA A 330 2.58 -17.54 -5.98
N THR A 331 1.45 -17.16 -5.36
CA THR A 331 0.85 -17.89 -4.22
C THR A 331 -0.22 -18.91 -4.64
N ARG A 332 -0.38 -19.19 -5.94
CA ARG A 332 -1.22 -20.30 -6.43
C ARG A 332 -0.65 -21.70 -6.15
N PRO A 333 0.67 -21.95 -6.31
CA PRO A 333 1.24 -23.28 -6.07
C PRO A 333 1.13 -23.70 -4.60
N THR A 334 1.23 -22.76 -3.67
CA THR A 334 1.02 -23.01 -2.23
C THR A 334 -0.41 -23.44 -1.93
N LEU A 335 -1.42 -22.85 -2.61
CA LEU A 335 -2.81 -23.27 -2.47
C LEU A 335 -3.02 -24.71 -2.98
N ARG A 336 -2.42 -25.07 -4.12
CA ARG A 336 -2.49 -26.43 -4.66
C ARG A 336 -1.94 -27.45 -3.68
N ARG A 337 -0.73 -27.21 -3.13
CA ARG A 337 -0.10 -28.11 -2.15
C ARG A 337 -0.95 -28.32 -0.90
N VAL A 338 -1.58 -27.27 -0.35
CA VAL A 338 -2.41 -27.39 0.86
C VAL A 338 -3.65 -28.25 0.63
N ILE A 339 -4.23 -28.18 -0.57
CA ILE A 339 -5.40 -28.96 -0.97
C ILE A 339 -5.01 -30.40 -1.26
N ASP A 340 -3.93 -30.61 -2.02
CA ASP A 340 -3.38 -31.94 -2.32
C ASP A 340 -3.01 -32.68 -1.01
N ASP A 341 -2.34 -32.00 -0.06
CA ASP A 341 -2.01 -32.55 1.26
C ASP A 341 -3.23 -32.71 2.19
N GLY A 342 -4.33 -32.01 1.89
CA GLY A 342 -5.59 -32.10 2.63
C GLY A 342 -6.40 -33.34 2.23
N LEU A 343 -6.51 -33.55 0.92
CA LEU A 343 -7.19 -34.70 0.31
C LEU A 343 -6.49 -36.02 0.64
N ALA A 344 -5.15 -36.03 0.63
CA ALA A 344 -4.35 -37.21 1.00
C ALA A 344 -4.49 -37.66 2.47
N ARG A 345 -5.19 -36.90 3.32
CA ARG A 345 -5.49 -37.28 4.72
C ARG A 345 -6.95 -37.69 4.94
N THR A 346 -7.82 -37.47 3.95
CA THR A 346 -9.23 -37.85 3.98
C THR A 346 -9.50 -39.17 3.25
N GLU A 347 -8.58 -39.61 2.40
CA GLU A 347 -8.47 -40.99 1.89
C GLU A 347 -7.77 -41.91 2.92
#